data_AF-A0A6A6MC50-F1
#
_entry.id   AF-A0A6A6MC50-F1
#
_cell.length_a   1.000
_cell.length_b   1.000
_cell.length_c   1.000
_cell.angle_alpha   90.00
_cell.angle_beta   90.00
_cell.angle_gamma   90.00
#
_symmetry.space_group_name_H-M   'P 1'
#
loop_
_entity.id
_entity.type
_entity.pdbx_description
1 polymer ?
#
loop_
_entity_poly.entity_id
_entity_poly.type
_entity_poly.pdbx_seq_one_letter_code
_entity_poly.pdbx_strand_id
1 'polypeptide(L)'
;MLRAETQELDEYFIDVPAELCELKIIGFSKDIGSSVSLLPSIMHRLENLLVAIELKSLLSGSFSEGAKVTAFRVLEALTTEKCQERLSLERLEVLGDAFLKFAVGRHLFLLHDTLDEGELTRKRSNAVNNSNLLKLARRKNLQVYIRDQPFDPCQFFALGRPCHIICTKESEGNIHSQNANGVRCSKGHHWLHRKTIADVVEALVGAFIVDSGFKAATAFLKWLGIRVDFEASEVIKVCLASRSFMPLAPSIDIVDLEKLLGHRFLHKGLLLQAFVHPSYNKHGGGCYQRLEFLGDAVLDYLITSYLFSVYPKLKPGHLTDLRSALVNNRAFANVAIDRSLHKFLLCDSSNLSEAIKNYVDSVKTPASGRGLLEGPKCPKVP
;
A
#
# COMPACT_ATOMS: atom_id res chain seq x y z
N MET A 1 20.73 35.89 -21.06
CA MET A 1 20.64 37.06 -20.16
C MET A 1 19.36 36.96 -19.34
N LEU A 2 19.42 36.29 -18.19
CA LEU A 2 18.38 36.35 -17.15
C LEU A 2 19.14 36.75 -15.90
N ARG A 3 18.99 38.01 -15.49
CA ARG A 3 19.58 38.57 -14.28
C ARG A 3 18.95 37.84 -13.09
N ALA A 4 19.78 37.22 -12.27
CA ALA A 4 19.39 36.79 -10.94
C ALA A 4 19.07 38.05 -10.12
N GLU A 5 17.83 38.19 -9.69
CA GLU A 5 17.45 39.16 -8.66
C GLU A 5 18.09 38.70 -7.35
N THR A 6 19.16 39.37 -6.96
CA THR A 6 19.70 39.33 -5.61
C THR A 6 18.65 39.93 -4.68
N GLN A 7 17.94 39.10 -3.92
CA GLN A 7 17.21 39.55 -2.74
C GLN A 7 18.22 40.19 -1.77
N GLU A 8 18.20 41.52 -1.68
CA GLU A 8 18.86 42.24 -0.61
C GLU A 8 18.24 41.78 0.72
N LEU A 9 19.05 41.20 1.59
CA LEU A 9 18.65 40.87 2.95
C LEU A 9 18.54 42.18 3.72
N ASP A 10 17.32 42.66 3.98
CA ASP A 10 17.10 43.82 4.85
C ASP A 10 17.70 43.53 6.24
N GLU A 11 18.78 44.24 6.58
CA GLU A 11 19.41 44.16 7.90
C GLU A 11 18.56 44.96 8.90
N TYR A 12 17.84 44.24 9.76
CA TYR A 12 17.10 44.86 10.86
C TYR A 12 18.04 45.10 12.04
N PHE A 13 18.32 46.37 12.32
CA PHE A 13 19.02 46.77 13.55
C PHE A 13 18.02 46.86 14.70
N ILE A 14 18.29 46.14 15.78
CA ILE A 14 17.50 46.16 17.02
C ILE A 14 18.43 46.63 18.13
N ASP A 15 18.13 47.80 18.70
CA ASP A 15 18.84 48.30 19.88
C ASP A 15 18.30 47.60 21.13
N VAL A 16 19.19 46.92 21.86
CA VAL A 16 18.86 46.23 23.11
C VAL A 16 19.60 46.92 24.27
N PRO A 17 18.92 47.31 25.36
CA PRO A 17 19.57 47.91 26.53
C PRO A 17 20.72 47.03 27.05
N ALA A 18 21.87 47.63 27.32
CA ALA A 18 23.07 46.91 27.76
C ALA A 18 22.85 46.13 29.08
N GLU A 19 21.92 46.58 29.93
CA GLU A 19 21.53 45.91 31.17
C GLU A 19 20.87 44.53 30.93
N LEU A 20 20.32 44.29 29.74
CA LEU A 20 19.71 43.02 29.33
C LEU A 20 20.70 42.11 28.58
N CYS A 21 21.86 42.61 28.19
CA CYS A 21 22.87 41.89 27.44
C CYS A 21 23.89 41.23 28.38
N GLU A 22 23.59 40.01 28.83
CA GLU A 22 24.51 39.21 29.64
C GLU A 22 25.42 38.36 28.75
N LEU A 23 26.74 38.64 28.73
CA LEU A 23 27.72 37.87 27.97
C LEU A 23 28.00 36.53 28.65
N LYS A 24 27.16 35.52 28.37
CA LYS A 24 27.29 34.18 29.00
C LYS A 24 28.37 33.29 28.40
N ILE A 25 28.78 33.55 27.15
CA ILE A 25 29.72 32.70 26.41
C ILE A 25 30.82 33.59 25.84
N ILE A 26 32.06 33.36 26.29
CA ILE A 26 33.24 34.13 25.88
C ILE A 26 34.19 33.18 25.14
N GLY A 27 34.75 33.60 24.01
CA GLY A 27 35.72 32.82 23.23
C GLY A 27 35.17 32.04 22.02
N PHE A 28 33.89 32.20 21.68
CA PHE A 28 33.31 31.66 20.46
C PHE A 28 33.26 32.75 19.37
N SER A 29 33.78 32.44 18.17
CA SER A 29 33.56 33.32 17.01
C SER A 29 32.12 33.20 16.53
N LYS A 30 31.64 34.22 15.80
CA LYS A 30 30.34 34.22 15.14
C LYS A 30 30.15 32.96 14.28
N ASP A 31 31.18 32.58 13.53
CA ASP A 31 31.14 31.42 12.61
C ASP A 31 30.95 30.09 13.36
N ILE A 32 31.57 29.95 14.54
CA ILE A 32 31.38 28.75 15.37
C ILE A 32 29.95 28.74 15.93
N GLY A 33 29.43 29.88 16.39
CA GLY A 33 28.03 30.01 16.82
C GLY A 33 27.03 29.62 15.73
N SER A 34 27.26 30.09 14.49
CA SER A 34 26.46 29.73 13.31
C SER A 34 26.56 28.25 12.95
N SER A 35 27.71 27.61 13.17
CA SER A 35 27.88 26.18 12.91
C SER A 35 27.18 25.32 13.98
N VAL A 36 27.27 25.73 15.25
CA VAL A 36 26.64 25.03 16.39
C VAL A 36 25.11 25.13 16.33
N SER A 37 24.54 26.20 15.75
CA SER A 37 23.08 26.32 15.58
C SER A 37 22.49 25.25 14.65
N LEU A 38 23.30 24.61 13.79
CA LEU A 38 22.88 23.49 12.93
C LEU A 38 22.94 22.13 13.63
N LEU A 39 23.61 22.04 14.78
CA LEU A 39 23.80 20.79 15.52
C LEU A 39 22.46 20.10 15.87
N PRO A 40 21.41 20.80 16.36
CA PRO A 40 20.10 20.21 16.58
C PRO A 40 19.55 19.43 15.37
N SER A 41 19.62 20.03 14.17
CA SER A 41 19.12 19.41 12.94
C SER A 41 19.92 18.17 12.54
N ILE A 42 21.25 18.22 12.70
CA ILE A 42 22.14 17.08 12.42
C ILE A 42 21.85 15.94 13.40
N MET A 43 21.73 16.26 14.69
CA MET A 43 21.46 15.28 15.75
C MET A 43 20.08 14.62 15.56
N HIS A 44 19.06 15.39 15.21
CA HIS A 44 17.73 14.84 14.90
C HIS A 44 17.76 13.83 13.75
N ARG A 45 18.47 14.16 12.65
CA ARG A 45 18.62 13.26 11.52
C ARG A 45 19.42 12.00 11.85
N LEU A 46 20.47 12.16 12.65
CA LEU A 46 21.27 11.02 13.13
C LEU A 46 20.42 10.11 14.01
N GLU A 47 19.63 10.65 14.93
CA GLU A 47 18.71 9.89 15.78
C GLU A 47 17.71 9.08 14.95
N ASN A 48 17.04 9.73 14.00
CA ASN A 48 16.07 9.06 13.12
C ASN A 48 16.71 7.90 12.34
N LEU A 49 17.94 8.09 11.84
CA LEU A 49 18.68 7.04 11.15
C LEU A 49 19.06 5.89 12.11
N LEU A 50 19.50 6.20 13.33
CA LEU A 50 19.85 5.19 14.33
C LEU A 50 18.64 4.34 14.74
N VAL A 51 17.47 4.95 14.87
CA VAL A 51 16.19 4.25 15.13
C VAL A 51 15.87 3.27 14.00
N ALA A 52 16.07 3.68 12.74
CA ALA A 52 15.86 2.79 11.60
C ALA A 52 16.89 1.64 11.55
N ILE A 53 18.15 1.91 11.93
CA ILE A 53 19.19 0.88 12.07
C ILE A 53 18.85 -0.11 13.19
N GLU A 54 18.33 0.36 14.31
CA GLU A 54 17.88 -0.48 15.43
C GLU A 54 16.76 -1.42 14.97
N LEU A 55 15.73 -0.89 14.30
CA LEU A 55 14.65 -1.72 13.76
C LEU A 55 15.17 -2.71 12.73
N LYS A 56 16.05 -2.29 11.82
CA LYS A 56 16.68 -3.19 10.85
C LYS A 56 17.44 -4.32 11.55
N SER A 57 18.18 -4.03 12.61
CA SER A 57 18.91 -5.03 13.39
C SER A 57 17.95 -6.06 14.00
N LEU A 58 16.85 -5.60 14.59
CA LEU A 58 15.79 -6.45 15.14
C LEU A 58 15.16 -7.35 14.08
N LEU A 59 14.89 -6.81 12.88
CA LEU A 59 14.34 -7.57 11.76
C LEU A 59 15.34 -8.62 11.23
N SER A 60 16.61 -8.24 11.13
CA SER A 60 17.71 -9.13 10.69
C SER A 60 17.93 -10.29 11.66
N GLY A 61 17.77 -10.07 12.96
CA GLY A 61 17.81 -11.13 13.97
C GLY A 61 16.56 -12.01 13.98
N SER A 62 15.44 -11.54 13.44
CA SER A 62 14.16 -12.27 13.46
C SER A 62 13.97 -13.23 12.28
N PHE A 63 14.46 -12.87 11.09
CA PHE A 63 14.37 -13.70 9.88
C PHE A 63 15.45 -13.33 8.85
N SER A 64 15.87 -14.29 8.04
CA SER A 64 17.06 -14.17 7.17
C SER A 64 16.97 -13.04 6.14
N GLU A 65 15.77 -12.79 5.63
CA GLU A 65 15.49 -11.76 4.64
C GLU A 65 15.47 -10.35 5.25
N GLY A 66 15.38 -10.23 6.58
CA GLY A 66 15.40 -8.96 7.29
C GLY A 66 16.69 -8.18 7.10
N ALA A 67 17.80 -8.86 6.82
CA ALA A 67 19.09 -8.23 6.55
C ALA A 67 19.14 -7.48 5.19
N LYS A 68 18.26 -7.87 4.26
CA LYS A 68 18.30 -7.40 2.86
C LYS A 68 17.74 -5.99 2.67
N VAL A 69 16.86 -5.52 3.57
CA VAL A 69 16.30 -4.16 3.50
C VAL A 69 17.35 -3.13 3.95
N THR A 70 17.43 -2.00 3.27
CA THR A 70 18.36 -0.92 3.63
C THR A 70 17.81 -0.11 4.81
N ALA A 71 18.69 0.40 5.68
CA ALA A 71 18.27 1.22 6.82
C ALA A 71 17.58 2.52 6.36
N PHE A 72 18.01 3.07 5.22
CA PHE A 72 17.38 4.25 4.62
C PHE A 72 15.94 3.97 4.16
N ARG A 73 15.67 2.80 3.56
CA ARG A 73 14.31 2.41 3.16
C ARG A 73 13.41 2.15 4.37
N VAL A 74 13.97 1.56 5.44
CA VAL A 74 13.26 1.42 6.71
C VAL A 74 12.92 2.80 7.29
N LEU A 75 13.86 3.75 7.26
CA LEU A 75 13.61 5.12 7.69
C LEU A 75 12.49 5.77 6.85
N GLU A 76 12.55 5.67 5.53
CA GLU A 76 11.51 6.17 4.62
C GLU A 76 10.12 5.63 4.97
N ALA A 77 10.01 4.33 5.28
CA ALA A 77 8.75 3.70 5.68
C ALA A 77 8.26 4.09 7.09
N LEU A 78 9.12 4.59 7.96
CA LEU A 78 8.79 5.01 9.33
C LEU A 78 8.44 6.50 9.47
N THR A 79 8.73 7.30 8.44
CA THR A 79 8.55 8.76 8.46
C THR A 79 7.24 9.16 7.79
N THR A 80 6.34 9.76 8.59
CA THR A 80 5.07 10.29 8.07
C THR A 80 5.26 11.65 7.41
N GLU A 81 4.33 12.08 6.57
CA GLU A 81 4.35 13.40 5.93
C GLU A 81 4.36 14.56 6.95
N LYS A 82 3.83 14.33 8.16
CA LYS A 82 3.83 15.33 9.25
C LYS A 82 5.23 15.73 9.70
N CYS A 83 6.24 14.88 9.49
CA CYS A 83 7.62 15.21 9.79
C CYS A 83 8.19 16.34 8.91
N GLN A 84 7.54 16.67 7.78
CA GLN A 84 8.01 17.65 6.81
C GLN A 84 9.44 17.36 6.30
N GLU A 85 9.79 16.08 6.26
CA GLU A 85 11.06 15.60 5.72
C GLU A 85 10.94 15.36 4.21
N ARG A 86 12.08 15.17 3.56
CA ARG A 86 12.12 14.78 2.13
C ARG A 86 11.68 13.34 1.89
N LEU A 87 11.61 12.54 2.94
CA LEU A 87 11.22 11.14 2.94
C LEU A 87 9.76 11.03 3.38
N SER A 88 8.99 10.20 2.68
CA SER A 88 7.58 9.97 3.01
C SER A 88 7.22 8.51 2.76
N LEU A 89 6.53 7.91 3.75
CA LEU A 89 6.06 6.54 3.67
C LEU A 89 4.96 6.32 2.63
N GLU A 90 4.26 7.37 2.19
CA GLU A 90 3.01 7.27 1.41
C GLU A 90 3.16 6.50 0.10
N ARG A 91 4.29 6.65 -0.61
CA ARG A 91 4.51 5.89 -1.85
C ARG A 91 4.67 4.40 -1.57
N LEU A 92 5.38 4.07 -0.49
CA LEU A 92 5.60 2.70 -0.05
C LEU A 92 4.31 2.09 0.50
N GLU A 93 3.49 2.88 1.20
CA GLU A 93 2.15 2.50 1.69
C GLU A 93 1.28 2.05 0.51
N VAL A 94 1.16 2.86 -0.54
CA VAL A 94 0.33 2.52 -1.72
C VAL A 94 0.76 1.18 -2.35
N LEU A 95 2.06 0.94 -2.49
CA LEU A 95 2.59 -0.32 -3.02
C LEU A 95 2.36 -1.50 -2.06
N GLY A 96 2.59 -1.26 -0.76
CA GLY A 96 2.47 -2.25 0.30
C GLY A 96 1.04 -2.69 0.55
N ASP A 97 0.08 -1.76 0.52
CA ASP A 97 -1.36 -2.03 0.61
C ASP A 97 -1.81 -2.97 -0.53
N ALA A 98 -1.44 -2.66 -1.78
CA ALA A 98 -1.77 -3.48 -2.93
C ALA A 98 -1.17 -4.90 -2.80
N PHE A 99 0.09 -5.01 -2.38
CA PHE A 99 0.72 -6.32 -2.18
C PHE A 99 0.13 -7.09 -1.00
N LEU A 100 -0.19 -6.41 0.11
CA LEU A 100 -0.79 -7.03 1.28
C LEU A 100 -2.14 -7.66 0.92
N LYS A 101 -2.98 -6.93 0.18
CA LYS A 101 -4.26 -7.43 -0.35
C LYS A 101 -4.06 -8.62 -1.29
N PHE A 102 -3.06 -8.56 -2.18
CA PHE A 102 -2.70 -9.67 -3.07
C PHE A 102 -2.23 -10.91 -2.30
N ALA A 103 -1.27 -10.77 -1.37
CA ALA A 103 -0.67 -11.89 -0.65
C ALA A 103 -1.71 -12.61 0.23
N VAL A 104 -2.54 -11.84 0.95
CA VAL A 104 -3.64 -12.37 1.76
C VAL A 104 -4.73 -12.97 0.87
N GLY A 105 -5.10 -12.29 -0.22
CA GLY A 105 -6.09 -12.77 -1.18
C GLY A 105 -5.70 -14.11 -1.79
N ARG A 106 -4.44 -14.24 -2.24
CA ARG A 106 -3.89 -15.50 -2.75
C ARG A 106 -3.94 -16.61 -1.71
N HIS A 107 -3.50 -16.34 -0.49
CA HIS A 107 -3.51 -17.35 0.58
C HIS A 107 -4.94 -17.83 0.88
N LEU A 108 -5.90 -16.93 0.99
CA LEU A 108 -7.31 -17.27 1.22
C LEU A 108 -7.93 -18.04 0.04
N PHE A 109 -7.59 -17.66 -1.19
CA PHE A 109 -8.05 -18.34 -2.40
C PHE A 109 -7.55 -19.80 -2.47
N LEU A 110 -6.30 -20.05 -2.06
CA LEU A 110 -5.72 -21.39 -2.05
C LEU A 110 -6.23 -22.25 -0.88
N LEU A 111 -6.43 -21.64 0.28
CA LEU A 111 -6.88 -22.34 1.49
C LEU A 111 -8.37 -22.73 1.45
N HIS A 112 -9.19 -21.92 0.77
CA HIS A 112 -10.64 -22.07 0.76
C HIS A 112 -11.16 -22.25 -0.66
N ASP A 113 -11.46 -23.49 -1.02
CA ASP A 113 -11.96 -23.90 -2.34
C ASP A 113 -13.48 -23.73 -2.51
N THR A 114 -14.24 -23.72 -1.41
CA THR A 114 -15.71 -23.65 -1.41
C THR A 114 -16.29 -22.25 -1.23
N LEU A 115 -15.50 -21.29 -0.74
CA LEU A 115 -16.02 -19.95 -0.43
C LEU A 115 -16.22 -19.12 -1.69
N ASP A 116 -17.27 -18.30 -1.68
CA ASP A 116 -17.55 -17.34 -2.75
C ASP A 116 -16.67 -16.09 -2.66
N GLU A 117 -16.79 -15.21 -3.67
CA GLU A 117 -16.07 -13.94 -3.76
C GLU A 117 -16.37 -13.00 -2.58
N GLY A 118 -17.62 -12.93 -2.13
CA GLY A 118 -18.05 -12.05 -1.05
C GLY A 118 -17.48 -12.48 0.30
N GLU A 119 -17.49 -13.78 0.59
CA GLU A 119 -16.90 -14.37 1.79
C GLU A 119 -15.39 -14.23 1.82
N LEU A 120 -14.72 -14.48 0.68
CA LEU A 120 -13.28 -14.27 0.53
C LEU A 120 -12.91 -12.80 0.72
N THR A 121 -13.69 -11.88 0.13
CA THR A 121 -13.52 -10.43 0.30
C THR A 121 -13.67 -10.01 1.75
N ARG A 122 -14.69 -10.51 2.46
CA ARG A 122 -14.90 -10.24 3.88
C ARG A 122 -13.72 -10.76 4.73
N LYS A 123 -13.26 -11.99 4.49
CA LYS A 123 -12.10 -12.56 5.19
C LYS A 123 -10.82 -11.77 4.93
N ARG A 124 -10.57 -11.38 3.67
CA ARG A 124 -9.44 -10.53 3.29
C ARG A 124 -9.51 -9.20 4.02
N SER A 125 -10.64 -8.49 3.94
CA SER A 125 -10.84 -7.20 4.61
C SER A 125 -10.67 -7.30 6.13
N ASN A 126 -11.08 -8.40 6.76
CA ASN A 126 -10.85 -8.63 8.18
C ASN A 126 -9.36 -8.83 8.53
N ALA A 127 -8.59 -9.46 7.65
CA ALA A 127 -7.17 -9.68 7.84
C ALA A 127 -6.35 -8.39 7.60
N VAL A 128 -6.72 -7.57 6.61
CA VAL A 128 -5.97 -6.36 6.23
C VAL A 128 -6.50 -5.07 6.87
N ASN A 129 -7.59 -5.10 7.64
CA ASN A 129 -8.11 -3.87 8.25
C ASN A 129 -7.11 -3.21 9.22
N ASN A 130 -7.20 -1.88 9.32
CA ASN A 130 -6.27 -1.07 10.12
C ASN A 130 -6.28 -1.45 11.61
N SER A 131 -7.36 -2.05 12.13
CA SER A 131 -7.44 -2.49 13.54
C SER A 131 -6.65 -3.76 13.80
N ASN A 132 -6.67 -4.69 12.85
CA ASN A 132 -5.89 -5.91 12.93
C ASN A 132 -4.41 -5.60 12.71
N LEU A 133 -4.08 -4.77 11.72
CA LEU A 133 -2.70 -4.30 11.50
C LEU A 133 -2.14 -3.59 12.75
N LEU A 134 -2.93 -2.69 13.35
CA LEU A 134 -2.58 -2.06 14.63
C LEU A 134 -2.31 -3.09 15.73
N LYS A 135 -3.19 -4.08 15.89
CA LYS A 135 -3.04 -5.13 16.91
C LYS A 135 -1.76 -5.94 16.72
N LEU A 136 -1.41 -6.26 15.47
CA LEU A 136 -0.19 -6.98 15.13
C LEU A 136 1.07 -6.11 15.34
N ALA A 137 1.04 -4.85 14.90
CA ALA A 137 2.12 -3.89 15.10
C ALA A 137 2.44 -3.70 16.59
N ARG A 138 1.40 -3.58 17.44
CA ARG A 138 1.55 -3.46 18.89
C ARG A 138 2.22 -4.67 19.53
N ARG A 139 1.91 -5.89 19.08
CA ARG A 139 2.55 -7.12 19.58
C ARG A 139 4.04 -7.15 19.30
N LYS A 140 4.48 -6.47 18.22
CA LYS A 140 5.89 -6.35 17.82
C LYS A 140 6.53 -5.04 18.28
N ASN A 141 5.81 -4.22 19.04
CA ASN A 141 6.24 -2.90 19.47
C ASN A 141 6.70 -1.98 18.32
N LEU A 142 6.12 -2.09 17.13
CA LEU A 142 6.52 -1.25 15.98
C LEU A 142 6.23 0.24 16.20
N GLN A 143 5.24 0.57 17.03
CA GLN A 143 4.83 1.95 17.29
C GLN A 143 5.95 2.84 17.86
N VAL A 144 7.00 2.25 18.44
CA VAL A 144 8.10 2.98 19.07
C VAL A 144 9.11 3.54 18.06
N TYR A 145 9.11 3.00 16.84
CA TYR A 145 10.04 3.39 15.78
C TYR A 145 9.48 4.50 14.89
N ILE A 146 8.16 4.71 14.90
CA ILE A 146 7.44 5.64 14.02
C ILE A 146 7.80 7.10 14.32
N ARG A 147 8.02 7.88 13.26
CA ARG A 147 8.28 9.32 13.33
C ARG A 147 7.10 10.07 12.71
N ASP A 148 6.38 10.83 13.54
CA ASP A 148 5.12 11.51 13.16
C ASP A 148 5.08 13.00 13.58
N GLN A 149 6.23 13.60 13.89
CA GLN A 149 6.31 14.99 14.35
C GLN A 149 7.32 15.79 13.53
N PRO A 150 7.01 17.07 13.23
CA PRO A 150 7.97 17.97 12.61
C PRO A 150 9.11 18.27 13.59
N PHE A 151 10.28 18.55 13.04
CA PHE A 151 11.43 18.96 13.85
C PHE A 151 11.31 20.45 14.23
N ASP A 152 11.29 20.75 15.52
CA ASP A 152 11.38 22.12 16.05
C ASP A 152 12.75 22.33 16.74
N PRO A 153 13.66 23.13 16.14
CA PRO A 153 14.97 23.43 16.73
C PRO A 153 14.88 24.10 18.12
N CYS A 154 13.82 24.88 18.37
CA CYS A 154 13.65 25.63 19.63
C CYS A 154 13.29 24.71 20.80
N GLN A 155 12.75 23.53 20.50
CA GLN A 155 12.42 22.49 21.47
C GLN A 155 13.44 21.34 21.48
N PHE A 156 14.52 21.47 20.70
CA PHE A 156 15.54 20.43 20.65
C PHE A 156 16.22 20.25 22.00
N PHE A 157 16.37 19.00 22.39
CA PHE A 157 16.98 18.63 23.65
C PHE A 157 18.08 17.60 23.41
N ALA A 158 19.23 17.82 24.05
CA ALA A 158 20.38 16.96 23.88
C ALA A 158 20.09 15.53 24.40
N LEU A 159 20.56 14.53 23.64
CA LEU A 159 20.46 13.12 23.98
C LEU A 159 20.97 12.86 25.42
N GLY A 160 20.19 12.11 26.21
CA GLY A 160 20.60 11.64 27.53
C GLY A 160 20.06 12.41 28.73
N ARG A 161 19.28 13.50 28.57
CA ARG A 161 18.48 14.02 29.69
C ARG A 161 16.99 13.61 29.63
N PRO A 162 16.31 13.57 30.79
CA PRO A 162 14.94 13.05 30.88
C PRO A 162 13.95 13.91 30.09
N CYS A 163 12.88 13.26 29.63
CA CYS A 163 11.79 13.86 28.85
C CYS A 163 11.25 15.14 29.54
N HIS A 164 10.83 16.12 28.73
CA HIS A 164 10.16 17.34 29.20
C HIS A 164 8.88 17.07 30.00
N ILE A 165 8.27 15.89 29.77
CA ILE A 165 7.10 15.39 30.49
C ILE A 165 7.58 14.31 31.46
N ILE A 166 7.67 14.65 32.75
CA ILE A 166 7.98 13.68 33.80
C ILE A 166 6.70 12.91 34.11
N CYS A 167 6.64 11.65 33.69
CA CYS A 167 5.52 10.75 33.97
C CYS A 167 5.53 10.31 35.44
N THR A 168 5.01 11.15 36.33
CA THR A 168 4.72 10.79 37.72
C THR A 168 3.37 10.06 37.82
N LYS A 169 3.16 9.24 38.86
CA LYS A 169 1.88 8.53 39.11
C LYS A 169 0.66 9.46 39.15
N GLU A 170 0.87 10.74 39.47
CA GLU A 170 -0.16 11.78 39.57
C GLU A 170 -0.49 12.44 38.21
N SER A 171 0.52 12.58 37.34
CA SER A 171 0.35 13.12 35.97
C SER A 171 -0.09 12.03 34.96
N GLU A 172 0.01 10.75 35.36
CA GLU A 172 -0.34 9.61 34.53
C GLU A 172 -1.82 9.65 34.07
N GLY A 173 -2.75 10.06 34.94
CA GLY A 173 -4.18 10.15 34.60
C GLY A 173 -4.53 11.22 33.56
N ASN A 174 -3.82 12.35 33.55
CA ASN A 174 -4.07 13.49 32.65
C ASN A 174 -3.32 13.34 31.32
N ILE A 175 -2.07 12.84 31.37
CA ILE A 175 -1.25 12.60 30.17
C ILE A 175 -1.72 11.32 29.45
N HIS A 176 -2.22 10.32 30.18
CA HIS A 176 -2.67 9.04 29.65
C HIS A 176 -4.19 8.84 29.68
N SER A 177 -4.96 9.94 29.65
CA SER A 177 -6.43 9.89 29.58
C SER A 177 -6.87 8.93 28.47
N GLN A 178 -7.89 8.10 28.76
CA GLN A 178 -8.34 7.01 27.90
C GLN A 178 -9.01 7.53 26.62
N ASN A 179 -8.27 8.10 25.69
CA ASN A 179 -8.75 8.25 24.33
C ASN A 179 -8.67 6.89 23.62
N ALA A 180 -9.82 6.25 23.49
CA ALA A 180 -10.03 4.87 23.02
C ALA A 180 -9.46 4.54 21.62
N ASN A 181 -8.91 5.52 20.88
CA ASN A 181 -8.48 5.37 19.49
C ASN A 181 -6.97 5.58 19.24
N GLY A 182 -6.17 5.93 20.27
CA GLY A 182 -4.74 6.20 20.14
C GLY A 182 -3.87 5.15 20.84
N VAL A 183 -2.70 4.83 20.26
CA VAL A 183 -1.72 3.93 20.88
C VAL A 183 -0.59 4.74 21.50
N ARG A 184 -0.22 4.38 22.73
CA ARG A 184 0.85 5.02 23.52
C ARG A 184 2.23 4.81 22.86
N CYS A 185 2.96 5.90 22.65
CA CYS A 185 4.36 5.89 22.25
C CYS A 185 5.32 5.67 23.45
N SER A 186 6.45 5.02 23.20
CA SER A 186 7.53 4.82 24.18
C SER A 186 8.48 6.02 24.18
N LYS A 187 8.54 6.73 25.32
CA LYS A 187 9.52 7.78 25.66
C LYS A 187 9.26 9.23 25.20
N GLY A 188 8.08 9.55 24.67
CA GLY A 188 7.70 10.93 24.32
C GLY A 188 6.22 11.30 24.53
N HIS A 189 5.41 10.42 25.13
CA HIS A 189 3.97 10.67 25.37
C HIS A 189 3.17 11.16 24.13
N HIS A 190 3.56 10.71 22.93
CA HIS A 190 2.84 11.02 21.69
C HIS A 190 1.74 9.98 21.41
N TRP A 191 0.59 10.45 20.96
CA TRP A 191 -0.54 9.60 20.58
C TRP A 191 -0.54 9.40 19.07
N LEU A 192 -0.29 8.16 18.64
CA LEU A 192 -0.40 7.80 17.23
C LEU A 192 -1.82 7.32 16.91
N HIS A 193 -2.35 7.80 15.79
CA HIS A 193 -3.63 7.31 15.29
C HIS A 193 -3.50 5.86 14.81
N ARG A 194 -4.56 5.07 15.00
CA ARG A 194 -4.72 3.72 14.43
C ARG A 194 -4.32 3.67 12.96
N LYS A 195 -4.75 4.66 12.18
CA LYS A 195 -4.51 4.72 10.75
C LYS A 195 -3.02 4.81 10.45
N THR A 196 -2.32 5.78 11.04
CA THR A 196 -0.87 5.97 10.88
C THR A 196 -0.04 4.71 11.13
N ILE A 197 -0.37 3.92 12.16
CA ILE A 197 0.37 2.67 12.45
C ILE A 197 0.10 1.61 11.38
N ALA A 198 -1.13 1.53 10.86
CA ALA A 198 -1.45 0.63 9.76
C ALA A 198 -0.72 1.05 8.47
N ASP A 199 -0.75 2.34 8.14
CA ASP A 199 -0.07 2.91 6.98
C ASP A 199 1.44 2.64 7.03
N VAL A 200 2.07 2.73 8.21
CA VAL A 200 3.49 2.35 8.41
C VAL A 200 3.71 0.85 8.19
N VAL A 201 2.81 -0.02 8.65
CA VAL A 201 2.94 -1.47 8.40
C VAL A 201 2.89 -1.75 6.90
N GLU A 202 1.96 -1.13 6.19
CA GLU A 202 1.86 -1.23 4.73
C GLU A 202 3.12 -0.67 4.05
N ALA A 203 3.62 0.49 4.49
CA ALA A 203 4.85 1.06 3.98
C ALA A 203 6.08 0.16 4.22
N LEU A 204 6.19 -0.51 5.37
CA LEU A 204 7.25 -1.48 5.63
C LEU A 204 7.14 -2.69 4.70
N VAL A 205 5.94 -3.19 4.42
CA VAL A 205 5.73 -4.22 3.39
C VAL A 205 6.22 -3.72 2.04
N GLY A 206 5.85 -2.49 1.65
CA GLY A 206 6.34 -1.82 0.44
C GLY A 206 7.86 -1.73 0.37
N ALA A 207 8.52 -1.34 1.47
CA ALA A 207 9.98 -1.27 1.57
C ALA A 207 10.65 -2.61 1.30
N PHE A 208 10.12 -3.70 1.86
CA PHE A 208 10.63 -5.05 1.61
C PHE A 208 10.45 -5.50 0.17
N ILE A 209 9.35 -5.12 -0.48
CA ILE A 209 9.13 -5.44 -1.91
C ILE A 209 10.19 -4.74 -2.76
N VAL A 210 10.41 -3.44 -2.52
CA VAL A 210 11.33 -2.61 -3.31
C VAL A 210 12.78 -3.09 -3.17
N ASP A 211 13.24 -3.33 -1.95
CA ASP A 211 14.65 -3.69 -1.72
C ASP A 211 14.94 -5.19 -1.90
N SER A 212 13.95 -6.07 -1.68
CA SER A 212 14.22 -7.50 -1.44
C SER A 212 13.23 -8.46 -2.10
N GLY A 213 12.18 -7.95 -2.77
CA GLY A 213 11.20 -8.74 -3.52
C GLY A 213 10.21 -9.54 -2.66
N PHE A 214 9.43 -10.39 -3.32
CA PHE A 214 8.24 -11.00 -2.72
C PHE A 214 8.55 -11.94 -1.57
N LYS A 215 9.68 -12.67 -1.64
CA LYS A 215 10.08 -13.61 -0.59
C LYS A 215 10.31 -12.88 0.74
N ALA A 216 10.99 -11.75 0.70
CA ALA A 216 11.26 -10.94 1.88
C ALA A 216 9.99 -10.29 2.44
N ALA A 217 9.13 -9.74 1.58
CA ALA A 217 7.85 -9.19 1.99
C ALA A 217 6.94 -10.25 2.64
N THR A 218 6.90 -11.47 2.07
CA THR A 218 6.16 -12.61 2.64
C THR A 218 6.72 -13.01 4.01
N ALA A 219 8.06 -13.06 4.15
CA ALA A 219 8.71 -13.34 5.42
C ALA A 219 8.41 -12.28 6.50
N PHE A 220 8.38 -10.99 6.12
CA PHE A 220 7.99 -9.91 7.02
C PHE A 220 6.53 -10.04 7.48
N LEU A 221 5.60 -10.33 6.56
CA LEU A 221 4.19 -10.56 6.89
C LEU A 221 4.01 -11.74 7.84
N LYS A 222 4.75 -12.83 7.62
CA LYS A 222 4.80 -13.98 8.52
C LYS A 222 5.33 -13.61 9.90
N TRP A 223 6.43 -12.87 9.96
CA TRP A 223 7.00 -12.38 11.22
C TRP A 223 6.01 -11.51 11.99
N LEU A 224 5.28 -10.63 11.30
CA LEU A 224 4.24 -9.77 11.87
C LEU A 224 3.05 -10.59 12.42
N GLY A 225 2.80 -11.77 11.86
CA GLY A 225 1.76 -12.72 12.28
C GLY A 225 0.63 -12.89 11.28
N ILE A 226 0.80 -12.46 10.02
CA ILE A 226 -0.14 -12.66 8.92
C ILE A 226 0.29 -13.90 8.14
N ARG A 227 -0.63 -14.85 7.98
CA ARG A 227 -0.38 -16.08 7.21
C ARG A 227 -0.55 -15.77 5.72
N VAL A 228 0.54 -15.90 4.98
CA VAL A 228 0.60 -15.66 3.52
C VAL A 228 1.41 -16.71 2.76
N ASP A 229 1.96 -17.68 3.49
CA ASP A 229 2.67 -18.84 2.94
C ASP A 229 1.68 -19.73 2.19
N PHE A 230 2.18 -20.44 1.19
CA PHE A 230 1.43 -21.45 0.47
C PHE A 230 2.36 -22.58 0.05
N GLU A 231 1.79 -23.76 -0.14
CA GLU A 231 2.49 -24.93 -0.65
C GLU A 231 2.14 -25.16 -2.12
N ALA A 232 3.08 -25.76 -2.86
CA ALA A 232 2.81 -26.20 -4.22
C ALA A 232 1.64 -27.20 -4.29
N SER A 233 1.40 -27.97 -3.22
CA SER A 233 0.29 -28.91 -3.09
C SER A 233 -1.08 -28.21 -3.20
N GLU A 234 -1.22 -27.01 -2.63
CA GLU A 234 -2.45 -26.22 -2.66
C GLU A 234 -2.74 -25.70 -4.06
N VAL A 235 -1.70 -25.24 -4.77
CA VAL A 235 -1.82 -24.81 -6.18
C VAL A 235 -2.24 -25.98 -7.07
N ILE A 236 -1.62 -27.14 -6.88
CA ILE A 236 -1.95 -28.35 -7.65
C ILE A 236 -3.41 -28.76 -7.42
N LYS A 237 -3.92 -28.69 -6.18
CA LYS A 237 -5.33 -28.98 -5.88
C LYS A 237 -6.27 -28.10 -6.70
N VAL A 238 -6.01 -26.79 -6.77
CA VAL A 238 -6.81 -25.86 -7.59
C VAL A 238 -6.73 -26.21 -9.08
N CYS A 239 -5.53 -26.49 -9.59
CA CYS A 239 -5.34 -26.88 -10.99
C CYS A 239 -6.06 -28.20 -11.33
N LEU A 240 -6.05 -29.18 -10.43
CA LEU A 240 -6.77 -30.44 -10.60
C LEU A 240 -8.28 -30.26 -10.51
N ALA A 241 -8.76 -29.46 -9.57
CA ALA A 241 -10.18 -29.12 -9.43
C ALA A 241 -10.73 -28.45 -10.69
N SER A 242 -9.93 -27.62 -11.37
CA SER A 242 -10.33 -26.96 -12.61
C SER A 242 -10.72 -27.93 -13.74
N ARG A 243 -10.33 -29.21 -13.67
CA ARG A 243 -10.73 -30.23 -14.65
C ARG A 243 -12.24 -30.42 -14.73
N SER A 244 -13.00 -30.06 -13.68
CA SER A 244 -14.47 -30.10 -13.71
C SER A 244 -15.08 -29.23 -14.81
N PHE A 245 -14.36 -28.21 -15.30
CA PHE A 245 -14.81 -27.34 -16.38
C PHE A 245 -14.50 -27.88 -17.78
N MET A 246 -13.69 -28.94 -17.90
CA MET A 246 -13.34 -29.53 -19.22
C MET A 246 -14.53 -29.98 -20.07
N PRO A 247 -15.68 -30.45 -19.51
CA PRO A 247 -16.87 -30.74 -20.30
C PRO A 247 -17.43 -29.54 -21.08
N LEU A 248 -17.05 -28.30 -20.72
CA LEU A 248 -17.42 -27.07 -21.44
C LEU A 248 -16.48 -26.74 -22.61
N ALA A 249 -15.43 -27.52 -22.82
CA ALA A 249 -14.51 -27.33 -23.94
C ALA A 249 -15.18 -27.28 -25.33
N PRO A 250 -16.29 -28.00 -25.61
CA PRO A 250 -16.99 -27.85 -26.89
C PRO A 250 -17.74 -26.52 -27.04
N SER A 251 -18.08 -25.85 -25.94
CA SER A 251 -18.89 -24.62 -25.95
C SER A 251 -18.07 -23.35 -26.19
N ILE A 252 -16.74 -23.42 -25.99
CA ILE A 252 -15.81 -22.30 -26.16
C ILE A 252 -14.69 -22.77 -27.10
N ASP A 253 -14.40 -22.03 -28.17
CA ASP A 253 -13.22 -22.30 -28.98
C ASP A 253 -11.95 -21.92 -28.21
N ILE A 254 -11.40 -22.90 -27.49
CA ILE A 254 -10.18 -22.73 -26.68
C ILE A 254 -8.99 -22.37 -27.57
N VAL A 255 -8.90 -22.91 -28.79
CA VAL A 255 -7.73 -22.72 -29.65
C VAL A 255 -7.67 -21.28 -30.12
N ASP A 256 -8.80 -20.73 -30.55
CA ASP A 256 -8.86 -19.33 -30.96
C ASP A 256 -8.72 -18.38 -29.78
N LEU A 257 -9.23 -18.73 -28.60
CA LEU A 257 -9.01 -17.96 -27.37
C LEU A 257 -7.53 -17.94 -26.94
N GLU A 258 -6.83 -19.08 -27.02
CA GLU A 258 -5.38 -19.16 -26.73
C GLU A 258 -4.55 -18.34 -27.73
N LYS A 259 -4.91 -18.36 -29.02
CA LYS A 259 -4.27 -17.50 -30.04
C LYS A 259 -4.52 -16.02 -29.77
N LEU A 260 -5.75 -15.65 -29.42
CA LEU A 260 -6.14 -14.27 -29.11
C LEU A 260 -5.39 -13.71 -27.90
N LEU A 261 -5.19 -14.54 -26.87
CA LEU A 261 -4.42 -14.20 -25.67
C LEU A 261 -2.90 -14.31 -25.87
N GLY A 262 -2.44 -14.97 -26.93
CA GLY A 262 -1.02 -15.23 -27.17
C GLY A 262 -0.39 -16.18 -26.14
N HIS A 263 -1.19 -17.01 -25.47
CA HIS A 263 -0.75 -17.90 -24.40
C HIS A 263 -1.41 -19.28 -24.49
N ARG A 264 -0.62 -20.34 -24.34
CA ARG A 264 -1.11 -21.73 -24.28
C ARG A 264 -1.21 -22.17 -22.82
N PHE A 265 -2.42 -22.50 -22.37
CA PHE A 265 -2.67 -22.87 -20.99
C PHE A 265 -2.40 -24.36 -20.77
N LEU A 266 -1.60 -24.67 -19.74
CA LEU A 266 -1.41 -26.05 -19.30
C LEU A 266 -2.71 -26.64 -18.71
N HIS A 267 -3.43 -25.84 -17.93
CA HIS A 267 -4.69 -26.21 -17.29
C HIS A 267 -5.86 -25.42 -17.90
N LYS A 268 -6.38 -25.93 -19.03
CA LYS A 268 -7.49 -25.32 -19.78
C LYS A 268 -8.78 -25.13 -18.96
N GLY A 269 -8.97 -25.94 -17.92
CA GLY A 269 -10.09 -25.81 -17.00
C GLY A 269 -10.16 -24.43 -16.32
N LEU A 270 -9.02 -23.84 -15.96
CA LEU A 270 -8.97 -22.49 -15.37
C LEU A 270 -9.36 -21.41 -16.39
N LEU A 271 -8.94 -21.59 -17.65
CA LEU A 271 -9.34 -20.71 -18.74
C LEU A 271 -10.85 -20.78 -18.96
N LEU A 272 -11.42 -21.99 -19.05
CA LEU A 272 -12.87 -22.18 -19.21
C LEU A 272 -13.63 -21.55 -18.03
N GLN A 273 -13.19 -21.80 -16.79
CA GLN A 273 -13.80 -21.21 -15.60
C GLN A 273 -13.87 -19.68 -15.67
N ALA A 274 -12.82 -19.01 -16.17
CA ALA A 274 -12.77 -17.56 -16.28
C ALA A 274 -13.84 -16.96 -17.22
N PHE A 275 -14.43 -17.78 -18.10
CA PHE A 275 -15.47 -17.37 -19.05
C PHE A 275 -16.87 -17.89 -18.70
N VAL A 276 -17.08 -18.44 -17.50
CA VAL A 276 -18.38 -18.95 -17.04
C VAL A 276 -19.05 -17.99 -16.06
N HIS A 277 -20.13 -17.35 -16.49
CA HIS A 277 -20.92 -16.45 -15.66
C HIS A 277 -21.79 -17.23 -14.63
N PRO A 278 -22.04 -16.70 -13.41
CA PRO A 278 -22.87 -17.35 -12.40
C PRO A 278 -24.27 -17.77 -12.84
N SER A 279 -24.84 -17.14 -13.87
CA SER A 279 -26.14 -17.51 -14.42
C SER A 279 -26.11 -18.80 -15.24
N TYR A 280 -24.94 -19.30 -15.62
CA TYR A 280 -24.77 -20.50 -16.43
C TYR A 280 -24.61 -21.73 -15.54
N ASN A 281 -25.67 -22.54 -15.41
CA ASN A 281 -25.76 -23.63 -14.43
C ASN A 281 -25.62 -25.05 -15.02
N LYS A 282 -25.21 -25.18 -16.29
CA LYS A 282 -25.29 -26.45 -17.06
C LYS A 282 -24.15 -27.45 -16.80
N HIS A 283 -23.14 -27.12 -16.00
CA HIS A 283 -21.88 -27.89 -15.86
C HIS A 283 -21.53 -28.35 -14.43
N GLY A 284 -22.51 -28.46 -13.54
CA GLY A 284 -22.27 -29.00 -12.19
C GLY A 284 -21.70 -27.99 -11.19
N GLY A 285 -21.81 -26.69 -11.48
CA GLY A 285 -21.52 -25.60 -10.55
C GLY A 285 -20.13 -24.95 -10.72
N GLY A 286 -19.95 -23.79 -10.08
CA GLY A 286 -18.74 -22.98 -10.16
C GLY A 286 -18.73 -21.99 -11.33
N CYS A 287 -18.15 -20.81 -11.08
CA CYS A 287 -18.13 -19.67 -12.00
C CYS A 287 -16.79 -18.92 -11.88
N TYR A 288 -16.64 -17.83 -12.64
CA TYR A 288 -15.44 -17.01 -12.61
C TYR A 288 -15.25 -16.21 -11.31
N GLN A 289 -16.26 -16.05 -10.44
CA GLN A 289 -16.24 -15.11 -9.29
C GLN A 289 -15.02 -15.30 -8.36
N ARG A 290 -14.61 -16.56 -8.09
CA ARG A 290 -13.40 -16.81 -7.29
C ARG A 290 -12.12 -16.37 -8.01
N LEU A 291 -12.07 -16.49 -9.35
CA LEU A 291 -10.97 -16.00 -10.18
C LEU A 291 -11.01 -14.47 -10.30
N GLU A 292 -12.20 -13.83 -10.31
CA GLU A 292 -12.35 -12.37 -10.24
C GLU A 292 -11.74 -11.84 -8.93
N PHE A 293 -12.09 -12.44 -7.79
CA PHE A 293 -11.51 -12.06 -6.50
C PHE A 293 -9.97 -12.04 -6.50
N LEU A 294 -9.33 -13.08 -7.05
CA LEU A 294 -7.88 -13.17 -7.16
C LEU A 294 -7.33 -12.21 -8.23
N GLY A 295 -7.99 -12.15 -9.39
CA GLY A 295 -7.61 -11.35 -10.54
C GLY A 295 -7.60 -9.85 -10.21
N ASP A 296 -8.58 -9.36 -9.47
CA ASP A 296 -8.64 -7.98 -9.00
C ASP A 296 -7.42 -7.61 -8.15
N ALA A 297 -7.04 -8.49 -7.21
CA ALA A 297 -5.89 -8.26 -6.36
C ALA A 297 -4.56 -8.34 -7.14
N VAL A 298 -4.48 -9.21 -8.16
CA VAL A 298 -3.33 -9.30 -9.06
C VAL A 298 -3.20 -8.04 -9.90
N LEU A 299 -4.28 -7.58 -10.53
CA LEU A 299 -4.28 -6.40 -11.40
C LEU A 299 -3.99 -5.12 -10.61
N ASP A 300 -4.61 -4.95 -9.44
CA ASP A 300 -4.35 -3.82 -8.55
C ASP A 300 -2.87 -3.74 -8.18
N TYR A 301 -2.27 -4.88 -7.78
CA TYR A 301 -0.85 -4.93 -7.45
C TYR A 301 0.06 -4.67 -8.65
N LEU A 302 -0.18 -5.32 -9.80
CA LEU A 302 0.68 -5.17 -10.99
C LEU A 302 0.64 -3.74 -11.54
N ILE A 303 -0.54 -3.13 -11.61
CA ILE A 303 -0.70 -1.75 -12.07
C ILE A 303 -0.05 -0.79 -11.06
N THR A 304 -0.28 -0.99 -9.76
CA THR A 304 0.35 -0.18 -8.71
C THR A 304 1.87 -0.28 -8.75
N SER A 305 2.41 -1.49 -8.90
CA SER A 305 3.85 -1.74 -9.02
C SER A 305 4.45 -1.09 -10.27
N TYR A 306 3.74 -1.15 -11.40
CA TYR A 306 4.13 -0.47 -12.63
C TYR A 306 4.15 1.06 -12.46
N LEU A 307 3.08 1.65 -11.93
CA LEU A 307 2.99 3.09 -11.68
C LEU A 307 4.06 3.57 -10.70
N PHE A 308 4.30 2.80 -9.64
CA PHE A 308 5.34 3.09 -8.66
C PHE A 308 6.73 3.14 -9.31
N SER A 309 7.01 2.22 -10.24
CA SER A 309 8.32 2.08 -10.89
C SER A 309 8.53 3.11 -12.00
N VAL A 310 7.52 3.37 -12.82
CA VAL A 310 7.61 4.28 -13.98
C VAL A 310 7.57 5.74 -13.57
N TYR A 311 6.87 6.08 -12.48
CA TYR A 311 6.71 7.46 -12.02
C TYR A 311 7.32 7.71 -10.63
N PRO A 312 8.66 7.67 -10.48
CA PRO A 312 9.33 7.80 -9.18
C PRO A 312 9.19 9.18 -8.53
N LYS A 313 8.89 10.22 -9.31
CA LYS A 313 8.74 11.60 -8.84
C LYS A 313 7.30 12.02 -8.59
N LEU A 314 6.33 11.14 -8.88
CA LEU A 314 4.93 11.47 -8.74
C LEU A 314 4.55 11.54 -7.27
N LYS A 315 3.71 12.51 -6.91
CA LYS A 315 3.15 12.59 -5.58
C LYS A 315 2.22 11.39 -5.32
N PRO A 316 2.11 10.93 -4.06
CA PRO A 316 1.29 9.77 -3.69
C PRO A 316 -0.20 9.93 -4.02
N GLY A 317 -0.75 11.14 -3.83
CA GLY A 317 -2.13 11.45 -4.25
C GLY A 317 -2.35 11.19 -5.74
N HIS A 318 -1.45 11.68 -6.60
CA HIS A 318 -1.54 11.44 -8.04
C HIS A 318 -1.35 9.95 -8.42
N LEU A 319 -0.55 9.19 -7.67
CA LEU A 319 -0.42 7.74 -7.89
C LEU A 319 -1.74 7.03 -7.60
N THR A 320 -2.43 7.45 -6.54
CA THR A 320 -3.75 6.94 -6.18
C THR A 320 -4.81 7.31 -7.21
N ASP A 321 -4.76 8.53 -7.75
CA ASP A 321 -5.66 8.97 -8.81
C ASP A 321 -5.45 8.19 -10.11
N LEU A 322 -4.20 8.05 -10.54
CA LEU A 322 -3.84 7.25 -11.72
C LEU A 322 -4.24 5.79 -11.54
N ARG A 323 -3.99 5.21 -10.37
CA ARG A 323 -4.42 3.85 -10.03
C ARG A 323 -5.94 3.72 -10.17
N SER A 324 -6.72 4.63 -9.61
CA SER A 324 -8.18 4.59 -9.68
C SER A 324 -8.72 4.79 -11.11
N ALA A 325 -8.01 5.57 -11.93
CA ALA A 325 -8.34 5.78 -13.34
C ALA A 325 -8.01 4.58 -14.23
N LEU A 326 -7.00 3.77 -13.88
CA LEU A 326 -6.59 2.59 -14.64
C LEU A 326 -7.26 1.30 -14.16
N VAL A 327 -7.41 1.16 -12.83
CA VAL A 327 -8.04 0.01 -12.17
C VAL A 327 -9.52 0.33 -11.94
N ASN A 328 -10.31 0.25 -13.01
CA ASN A 328 -11.75 0.36 -12.88
C ASN A 328 -12.49 -0.50 -13.91
N ASN A 329 -13.75 -0.81 -13.58
CA ASN A 329 -14.60 -1.67 -14.39
C ASN A 329 -14.77 -1.16 -15.84
N ARG A 330 -14.79 0.17 -16.05
CA ARG A 330 -14.95 0.77 -17.39
C ARG A 330 -13.72 0.52 -18.25
N ALA A 331 -12.54 0.74 -17.72
CA ALA A 331 -11.27 0.49 -18.41
C ALA A 331 -11.16 -0.99 -18.79
N PHE A 332 -11.44 -1.90 -17.85
CA PHE A 332 -11.40 -3.34 -18.13
C PHE A 332 -12.48 -3.80 -19.12
N ALA A 333 -13.69 -3.25 -19.06
CA ALA A 333 -14.75 -3.54 -20.02
C ALA A 333 -14.35 -3.13 -21.45
N ASN A 334 -13.77 -1.93 -21.62
CA ASN A 334 -13.28 -1.47 -22.92
C ASN A 334 -12.20 -2.42 -23.46
N VAL A 335 -11.22 -2.79 -22.63
CA VAL A 335 -10.16 -3.74 -23.03
C VAL A 335 -10.75 -5.10 -23.41
N ALA A 336 -11.74 -5.60 -22.67
CA ALA A 336 -12.41 -6.87 -22.98
C ALA A 336 -13.18 -6.83 -24.32
N ILE A 337 -13.68 -5.67 -24.72
CA ILE A 337 -14.38 -5.46 -25.99
C ILE A 337 -13.41 -5.32 -27.14
N ASP A 338 -12.37 -4.50 -26.97
CA ASP A 338 -11.31 -4.29 -27.94
C ASP A 338 -10.62 -5.61 -28.29
N ARG A 339 -10.42 -6.47 -27.29
CA ARG A 339 -9.87 -7.83 -27.46
C ARG A 339 -10.92 -8.87 -27.84
N SER A 340 -12.19 -8.50 -28.04
CA SER A 340 -13.28 -9.44 -28.38
C SER A 340 -13.49 -10.59 -27.38
N LEU A 341 -13.11 -10.43 -26.12
CA LEU A 341 -13.26 -11.45 -25.07
C LEU A 341 -14.74 -11.75 -24.74
N HIS A 342 -15.60 -10.75 -24.86
CA HIS A 342 -17.05 -10.87 -24.64
C HIS A 342 -17.72 -11.97 -25.49
N LYS A 343 -17.12 -12.35 -26.64
CA LYS A 343 -17.65 -13.40 -27.52
C LYS A 343 -17.52 -14.82 -26.95
N PHE A 344 -16.59 -15.01 -26.02
CA PHE A 344 -16.30 -16.31 -25.41
C PHE A 344 -17.01 -16.51 -24.06
N LEU A 345 -17.74 -15.49 -23.58
CA LEU A 345 -18.44 -15.54 -22.30
C LEU A 345 -19.69 -16.45 -22.38
N LEU A 346 -19.73 -17.47 -21.52
CA LEU A 346 -20.89 -18.33 -21.33
C LEU A 346 -21.83 -17.70 -20.30
N CYS A 347 -23.01 -17.28 -20.75
CA CYS A 347 -24.06 -16.75 -19.89
C CYS A 347 -25.44 -17.16 -20.40
N ASP A 348 -26.33 -17.57 -19.49
CA ASP A 348 -27.74 -17.90 -19.83
C ASP A 348 -28.71 -16.73 -19.55
N SER A 349 -28.20 -15.57 -19.11
CA SER A 349 -29.03 -14.40 -18.79
C SER A 349 -29.26 -13.52 -20.03
N SER A 350 -30.52 -13.37 -20.44
CA SER A 350 -30.93 -12.51 -21.56
C SER A 350 -30.59 -11.04 -21.28
N ASN A 351 -30.87 -10.57 -20.05
CA ASN A 351 -30.65 -9.19 -19.64
C ASN A 351 -29.16 -8.81 -19.71
N LEU A 352 -28.27 -9.69 -19.26
CA LEU A 352 -26.83 -9.46 -19.32
C LEU A 352 -26.33 -9.46 -20.77
N SER A 353 -26.81 -10.41 -21.57
CA SER A 353 -26.45 -10.50 -22.99
C SER A 353 -26.85 -9.24 -23.76
N GLU A 354 -28.03 -8.70 -23.48
CA GLU A 354 -28.51 -7.44 -24.06
C GLU A 354 -27.69 -6.24 -23.59
N ALA A 355 -27.39 -6.17 -22.29
CA ALA A 355 -26.55 -5.10 -21.74
C ALA A 355 -25.13 -5.10 -22.34
N ILE A 356 -24.54 -6.28 -22.55
CA ILE A 356 -23.24 -6.43 -23.22
C ILE A 356 -23.33 -5.95 -24.67
N LYS A 357 -24.38 -6.34 -25.43
CA LYS A 357 -24.58 -5.87 -26.80
C LYS A 357 -24.69 -4.35 -26.88
N ASN A 358 -25.56 -3.76 -26.06
CA ASN A 358 -25.74 -2.31 -26.00
C ASN A 358 -24.43 -1.58 -25.67
N TYR A 359 -23.64 -2.13 -24.74
CA TYR A 359 -22.35 -1.55 -24.38
C TYR A 359 -21.32 -1.69 -25.52
N VAL A 360 -21.23 -2.85 -26.18
CA VAL A 360 -20.37 -3.07 -27.35
C VAL A 360 -20.72 -2.10 -28.49
N ASP A 361 -22.00 -1.89 -28.75
CA ASP A 361 -22.47 -0.98 -29.80
C ASP A 361 -22.10 0.48 -29.48
N SER A 362 -22.23 0.88 -28.21
CA SER A 362 -21.86 2.23 -27.74
C SER A 362 -20.35 2.51 -27.82
N VAL A 363 -19.50 1.50 -27.63
CA VAL A 363 -18.04 1.64 -27.69
C VAL A 363 -17.56 1.72 -29.15
N LYS A 364 -18.21 0.96 -30.06
CA LYS A 364 -17.88 0.93 -31.49
C LYS A 364 -18.39 2.14 -32.27
N THR A 365 -19.34 2.92 -31.73
CA THR A 365 -19.81 4.14 -32.39
C THR A 365 -18.73 5.24 -32.32
N PRO A 366 -18.30 5.84 -33.46
CA PRO A 366 -17.24 6.84 -33.48
C PRO A 366 -17.60 8.13 -32.72
N ALA A 367 -16.56 8.81 -32.22
CA ALA A 367 -16.63 9.90 -31.23
C ALA A 367 -17.44 11.17 -31.62
N SER A 368 -17.97 11.28 -32.83
CA SER A 368 -18.75 12.45 -33.28
C SER A 368 -20.15 12.57 -32.66
N GLY A 369 -20.59 11.62 -31.83
CA GLY A 369 -21.89 11.64 -31.15
C GLY A 369 -21.85 11.63 -29.62
N ARG A 370 -20.68 11.67 -28.97
CA ARG A 370 -20.60 11.66 -27.49
C ARG A 370 -20.90 13.05 -26.92
N GLY A 371 -22.19 13.35 -26.77
CA GLY A 371 -22.62 14.39 -25.84
C GLY A 371 -22.12 14.09 -24.43
N LEU A 372 -21.86 15.15 -23.65
CA LEU A 372 -21.36 15.19 -22.26
C LEU A 372 -22.31 14.56 -21.22
N LEU A 373 -23.01 13.48 -21.56
CA LEU A 373 -23.88 12.73 -20.66
C LEU A 373 -23.18 11.46 -20.18
N GLU A 374 -23.39 11.12 -18.90
CA GLU A 374 -22.80 9.96 -18.22
C GLU A 374 -22.70 8.74 -19.15
N GLY A 375 -21.46 8.31 -19.43
CA GLY A 375 -21.20 7.15 -20.27
C GLY A 375 -21.93 5.90 -19.74
N PRO A 376 -22.26 4.95 -20.64
CA PRO A 376 -23.11 3.81 -20.31
C PRO A 376 -22.58 3.07 -19.08
N LYS A 377 -23.48 2.74 -18.16
CA LYS A 377 -23.13 1.93 -16.97
C LYS A 377 -22.57 0.60 -17.47
N CYS A 378 -21.40 0.22 -16.95
CA CYS A 378 -20.84 -1.10 -17.25
C CYS A 378 -21.87 -2.16 -16.92
N PRO A 379 -22.04 -3.19 -17.77
CA PRO A 379 -22.88 -4.33 -17.44
C PRO A 379 -22.25 -5.05 -16.23
N LYS A 380 -22.68 -4.65 -15.03
CA LYS A 380 -22.57 -5.42 -13.79
C LYS A 380 -24.00 -5.71 -13.35
N VAL A 381 -24.28 -6.96 -13.06
CA VAL A 381 -25.49 -7.39 -12.34
C VAL A 381 -25.02 -7.81 -10.94
N PRO A 382 -25.74 -7.46 -9.87
CA PRO A 382 -25.32 -7.65 -8.48
C PRO A 382 -24.91 -9.07 -8.12
#